data_AF-A0A1B6L5K0-F1
#
_entry.id   AF-A0A1B6L5K0-F1
#
_cell.length_a   1.000
_cell.length_b   1.000
_cell.length_c   1.000
_cell.angle_alpha   90.00
_cell.angle_beta   90.00
_cell.angle_gamma   90.00
#
_symmetry.space_group_name_H-M   'P 1'
#
loop_
_entity.id
_entity.type
_entity.pdbx_description
1 polymer ?
#
loop_
_entity_poly.entity_id
_entity_poly.type
_entity_poly.pdbx_seq_one_letter_code
_entity_poly.pdbx_strand_id
1 'polypeptide(L)'
;MMFINKTKNEEHRRLLRSSKPAEDCGVHNEPTHTRARSTLVELVMFMFVLAKTLSDTVVTNLLEYRVCRLELGLPEANCSEPISPQVEDMVQPTTAQIIMGRSLLESLIPSCLTVLIGPWSDANGRKPFMVIALAGMSLAYWSWGFLALLPNTNPFIFLLPSIPLSGSGGSWALYMLSYCYISDVTEEQARSYRLAVL
;
A
#
# COMPACT_ATOMS: atom_id res chain seq x y z
N MET A 1 7.66 -37.61 -44.23
CA MET A 1 7.20 -38.33 -43.01
C MET A 1 7.94 -37.96 -41.71
N MET A 2 9.02 -37.16 -41.74
CA MET A 2 9.84 -36.89 -40.55
C MET A 2 9.42 -35.63 -39.75
N PHE A 3 8.70 -34.69 -40.38
CA PHE A 3 8.33 -33.40 -39.76
C PHE A 3 7.09 -33.46 -38.85
N ILE A 4 6.13 -34.34 -39.14
CA ILE A 4 4.91 -34.51 -38.31
C ILE A 4 5.22 -35.19 -36.97
N ASN A 5 6.28 -36.01 -36.93
CA ASN A 5 6.67 -36.72 -35.71
C ASN A 5 7.34 -35.82 -34.69
N LYS A 6 7.89 -34.67 -35.12
CA LYS A 6 8.59 -33.73 -34.24
C LYS A 6 7.61 -32.80 -33.51
N THR A 7 6.57 -32.32 -34.21
CA THR A 7 5.51 -31.48 -33.63
C THR A 7 4.65 -32.24 -32.61
N LYS A 8 4.31 -33.51 -32.88
CA LYS A 8 3.57 -34.35 -31.92
C LYS A 8 4.36 -34.60 -30.62
N ASN A 9 5.69 -34.66 -30.71
CA ASN A 9 6.58 -34.88 -29.57
C ASN A 9 6.76 -33.60 -28.73
N GLU A 10 6.65 -32.41 -29.34
CA GLU A 10 6.68 -31.13 -28.62
C GLU A 10 5.36 -30.82 -27.90
N GLU A 11 4.20 -31.11 -28.50
CA GLU A 11 2.91 -30.98 -27.81
C GLU A 11 2.78 -31.97 -26.65
N HIS A 12 3.25 -33.21 -26.81
CA HIS A 12 3.26 -34.19 -25.72
C HIS A 12 4.15 -33.75 -24.56
N ARG A 13 5.29 -33.09 -24.82
CA ARG A 13 6.13 -32.46 -23.77
C ARG A 13 5.48 -31.26 -23.10
N ARG A 14 4.62 -30.49 -23.79
CA ARG A 14 3.88 -29.36 -23.18
C ARG A 14 2.75 -29.85 -22.28
N LEU A 15 2.02 -30.89 -22.69
CA LEU A 15 0.99 -31.51 -21.85
C LEU A 15 1.57 -32.16 -20.59
N LEU A 16 2.72 -32.84 -20.70
CA LEU A 16 3.44 -33.39 -19.54
C LEU A 16 3.97 -32.31 -18.57
N ARG A 17 4.19 -31.08 -19.05
CA ARG A 17 4.60 -29.95 -18.19
C ARG A 17 3.40 -29.31 -17.49
N SER A 18 2.22 -29.35 -18.11
CA SER A 18 0.95 -28.90 -17.55
C SER A 18 0.33 -29.89 -16.56
N SER A 19 0.71 -31.17 -16.62
CA SER A 19 0.14 -32.25 -15.80
C SER A 19 1.04 -32.71 -14.65
N LYS A 20 2.12 -31.98 -14.31
CA LYS A 20 2.87 -32.31 -13.09
C LYS A 20 1.97 -32.03 -11.89
N PRO A 21 1.60 -33.04 -11.09
CA PRO A 21 0.92 -32.80 -9.83
C PRO A 21 1.85 -31.97 -8.95
N ALA A 22 1.27 -30.97 -8.29
CA ALA A 22 1.91 -30.26 -7.19
C ALA A 22 2.01 -31.21 -5.99
N GLU A 23 2.98 -32.12 -6.04
CA GLU A 23 3.35 -32.97 -4.91
C GLU A 23 4.84 -33.31 -5.04
N ASP A 24 5.67 -32.43 -4.49
CA ASP A 24 6.87 -32.86 -3.79
C ASP A 24 6.73 -32.38 -2.35
N CYS A 25 6.23 -33.27 -1.50
CA CYS A 25 6.39 -33.22 -0.04
C CYS A 25 7.88 -33.40 0.26
N GLY A 26 8.69 -32.42 -0.12
CA GLY A 26 10.04 -32.27 0.38
C GLY A 26 9.94 -31.59 1.74
N VAL A 27 10.21 -32.33 2.80
CA VAL A 27 10.78 -31.78 4.04
C VAL A 27 12.13 -31.16 3.65
N HIS A 28 12.09 -30.01 3.00
CA HIS A 28 13.24 -29.14 2.94
C HIS A 28 13.34 -28.56 4.33
N ASN A 29 14.36 -28.99 5.08
CA ASN A 29 14.91 -28.19 6.17
C ASN A 29 15.25 -26.81 5.58
N GLU A 30 14.26 -25.93 5.55
CA GLU A 30 14.41 -24.53 5.23
C GLU A 30 15.37 -23.96 6.29
N PRO A 31 16.46 -23.30 5.88
CA PRO A 31 17.43 -22.80 6.84
C PRO A 31 16.70 -21.87 7.81
N THR A 32 16.97 -22.01 9.12
CA THR A 32 16.43 -21.17 10.20
C THR A 32 16.45 -19.67 9.89
N HIS A 33 17.36 -19.25 9.01
CA HIS A 33 17.47 -17.91 8.46
C HIS A 33 16.22 -17.43 7.67
N THR A 34 15.54 -18.29 6.90
CA THR A 34 14.35 -17.90 6.13
C THR A 34 13.13 -17.70 7.03
N ARG A 35 12.94 -18.58 8.03
CA ARG A 35 11.86 -18.46 9.01
C ARG A 35 11.96 -17.20 9.86
N ALA A 36 13.17 -16.88 10.33
CA ALA A 36 13.44 -15.65 11.07
C ALA A 36 13.17 -14.40 10.22
N ARG A 37 13.54 -14.45 8.93
CA ARG A 37 13.33 -13.36 7.99
C ARG A 37 11.85 -13.13 7.64
N SER A 38 11.05 -14.19 7.56
CA SER A 38 9.59 -14.09 7.38
C SER A 38 8.90 -13.42 8.59
N THR A 39 9.24 -13.83 9.81
CA THR A 39 8.68 -13.21 11.04
C THR A 39 9.13 -11.76 11.21
N LEU A 40 10.34 -11.40 10.76
CA LEU A 40 10.79 -10.02 10.77
C LEU A 40 9.99 -9.13 9.79
N VAL A 41 9.60 -9.66 8.62
CA VAL A 41 8.74 -8.93 7.67
C VAL A 41 7.36 -8.68 8.26
N GLU A 42 6.76 -9.66 8.91
CA GLU A 42 5.47 -9.52 9.60
C GLU A 42 5.51 -8.41 10.66
N LEU A 43 6.53 -8.42 11.53
CA LEU A 43 6.69 -7.40 12.57
C LEU A 43 6.93 -5.99 11.98
N VAL A 44 7.76 -5.88 10.93
CA VAL A 44 8.04 -4.61 10.28
C VAL A 44 6.78 -4.04 9.61
N MET A 45 5.98 -4.88 8.97
CA MET A 45 4.73 -4.47 8.34
C MET A 45 3.70 -4.03 9.40
N PHE A 46 3.55 -4.75 10.50
CA PHE A 46 2.68 -4.36 11.61
C PHE A 46 3.06 -2.98 12.18
N MET A 47 4.35 -2.76 12.46
CA MET A 47 4.84 -1.46 12.93
C MET A 47 4.60 -0.35 11.91
N PHE A 48 4.75 -0.66 10.63
CA PHE A 48 4.46 0.28 9.55
C PHE A 48 2.98 0.65 9.50
N VAL A 49 2.07 -0.32 9.56
CA VAL A 49 0.61 -0.08 9.58
C VAL A 49 0.22 0.77 10.78
N LEU A 50 0.76 0.45 11.95
CA LEU A 50 0.52 1.21 13.18
C LEU A 50 0.97 2.67 13.04
N ALA A 51 2.23 2.88 12.63
CA ALA A 51 2.79 4.21 12.43
C ALA A 51 2.00 5.01 11.38
N LYS A 52 1.59 4.36 10.30
CA LYS A 52 0.77 4.94 9.24
C LYS A 52 -0.60 5.38 9.76
N THR A 53 -1.26 4.52 10.53
CA THR A 53 -2.60 4.80 11.06
C THR A 53 -2.57 5.98 12.03
N LEU A 54 -1.57 6.02 12.92
CA LEU A 54 -1.35 7.16 13.81
C LEU A 54 -1.09 8.45 13.03
N SER A 55 -0.27 8.38 11.98
CA SER A 55 0.05 9.53 11.14
C SER A 55 -1.20 10.05 10.41
N ASP A 56 -2.03 9.16 9.88
CA ASP A 56 -3.28 9.54 9.21
C ASP A 56 -4.26 10.22 10.18
N THR A 57 -4.38 9.74 11.43
CA THR A 57 -5.19 10.40 12.46
C THR A 57 -4.72 11.82 12.73
N VAL A 58 -3.41 12.02 12.91
CA VAL A 58 -2.82 13.34 13.13
C VAL A 58 -3.07 14.27 11.94
N VAL A 59 -2.94 13.76 10.71
CA VAL A 59 -3.21 14.54 9.49
C VAL A 59 -4.67 14.94 9.39
N THR A 60 -5.61 14.05 9.72
CA THR A 60 -7.05 14.39 9.73
C THR A 60 -7.35 15.50 10.74
N ASN A 61 -6.86 15.39 11.97
CA ASN A 61 -7.07 16.42 13.00
C ASN A 61 -6.45 17.77 12.58
N LEU A 62 -5.26 17.74 11.99
CA LEU A 62 -4.61 18.94 11.46
C LEU A 62 -5.39 19.56 10.29
N LEU A 63 -5.98 18.72 9.43
CA LEU A 63 -6.77 19.17 8.30
C LEU A 63 -8.05 19.88 8.75
N GLU A 64 -8.76 19.32 9.73
CA GLU A 64 -9.94 19.95 10.34
C GLU A 64 -9.59 21.33 10.93
N TYR A 65 -8.49 21.40 11.69
CA TYR A 65 -7.99 22.67 12.22
C TYR A 65 -7.68 23.69 11.10
N ARG A 66 -7.03 23.26 10.01
CA ARG A 66 -6.69 24.12 8.88
C ARG A 66 -7.92 24.57 8.10
N VAL A 67 -8.89 23.70 7.88
CA VAL A 67 -10.17 24.04 7.23
C VAL A 67 -10.93 25.07 8.08
N CYS A 68 -11.00 24.87 9.41
CA CYS A 68 -11.61 25.83 10.34
C CYS A 68 -10.96 27.23 10.26
N ARG A 69 -9.62 27.28 10.15
CA ARG A 69 -8.86 28.53 10.11
C ARG A 69 -8.84 29.23 8.76
N LEU A 70 -8.64 28.47 7.68
CA LEU A 70 -8.37 29.01 6.34
C LEU A 70 -9.63 29.12 5.48
N GLU A 71 -10.56 28.16 5.58
CA GLU A 71 -11.81 28.20 4.79
C GLU A 71 -12.89 29.00 5.51
N LEU A 72 -13.08 28.79 6.83
CA LEU A 72 -14.09 29.52 7.62
C LEU A 72 -13.58 30.85 8.19
N GLY A 73 -12.27 31.08 8.20
CA GLY A 73 -11.67 32.33 8.71
C GLY A 73 -11.90 32.58 10.21
N LEU A 74 -12.17 31.53 10.99
CA LEU A 74 -12.48 31.64 12.42
C LEU A 74 -11.21 31.94 13.26
N PRO A 75 -11.36 32.64 14.40
CA PRO A 75 -10.25 32.87 15.33
C PRO A 75 -9.79 31.55 15.99
N GLU A 76 -8.52 31.45 16.40
CA GLU A 76 -7.94 30.19 16.91
C GLU A 76 -8.73 29.58 18.06
N ALA A 77 -9.29 30.43 18.94
CA ALA A 77 -10.07 30.03 20.10
C ALA A 77 -11.34 29.24 19.78
N ASN A 78 -11.88 29.37 18.56
CA ASN A 78 -13.08 28.63 18.12
C ASN A 78 -12.73 27.30 17.43
N CYS A 79 -11.46 27.10 17.06
CA CYS A 79 -10.96 25.90 16.39
C CYS A 79 -10.13 25.01 17.34
N SER A 80 -9.88 25.44 18.58
CA SER A 80 -9.24 24.63 19.63
C SER A 80 -10.27 23.90 20.47
N GLU A 81 -9.96 22.67 20.89
CA GLU A 81 -10.86 21.90 21.76
C GLU A 81 -11.20 22.64 23.07
N PRO A 82 -12.47 22.65 23.52
CA PRO A 82 -13.64 22.01 22.90
C PRO A 82 -14.22 22.83 21.74
N ILE A 83 -14.40 22.18 20.59
CA ILE A 83 -15.02 22.78 19.39
C ILE A 83 -16.55 22.82 19.60
N SER A 84 -17.19 23.93 19.21
CA SER A 84 -18.65 24.03 19.23
C SER A 84 -19.26 23.10 18.16
N PRO A 85 -20.34 22.34 18.45
CA PRO A 85 -20.94 21.42 17.50
C PRO A 85 -21.37 22.11 16.19
N GLN A 86 -21.70 23.40 16.24
CA GLN A 86 -22.05 24.21 15.07
C GLN A 86 -20.86 24.43 14.12
N VAL A 87 -19.65 24.54 14.66
CA VAL A 87 -18.41 24.73 13.88
C VAL A 87 -17.95 23.39 13.32
N GLU A 88 -18.07 22.33 14.10
CA GLU A 88 -17.74 20.96 13.68
C GLU A 88 -18.59 20.51 12.49
N ASP A 89 -19.92 20.73 12.55
CA ASP A 89 -20.85 20.43 11.45
C ASP A 89 -20.51 21.16 10.13
N MET A 90 -19.85 22.32 10.21
CA MET A 90 -19.43 23.10 9.03
C MET A 90 -18.08 22.65 8.48
N VAL A 91 -17.15 22.23 9.34
CA VAL A 91 -15.77 21.86 8.99
C VAL A 91 -15.67 20.42 8.50
N GLN A 92 -16.41 19.51 9.13
CA GLN A 92 -16.39 18.09 8.82
C GLN A 92 -16.74 17.75 7.35
N PRO A 93 -17.79 18.33 6.71
CA PRO A 93 -18.09 17.99 5.31
C PRO A 93 -17.00 18.46 4.33
N THR A 94 -16.41 19.64 4.54
CA THR A 94 -15.33 20.16 3.70
C THR A 94 -14.07 19.33 3.85
N THR A 95 -13.71 18.98 5.10
CA THR A 95 -12.59 18.07 5.39
C THR A 95 -12.81 16.70 4.74
N ALA A 96 -14.03 16.15 4.85
CA ALA A 96 -14.40 14.88 4.25
C ALA A 96 -14.27 14.90 2.72
N GLN A 97 -14.64 15.99 2.05
CA GLN A 97 -14.46 16.13 0.60
C GLN A 97 -12.98 16.08 0.19
N ILE A 98 -12.10 16.73 0.95
CA ILE A 98 -10.66 16.74 0.71
C ILE A 98 -10.06 15.34 0.91
N ILE A 99 -10.43 14.66 2.01
CA ILE A 99 -10.00 13.28 2.30
C ILE A 99 -10.51 12.31 1.24
N MET A 100 -11.76 12.48 0.80
CA MET A 100 -12.35 11.65 -0.26
C MET A 100 -11.63 11.87 -1.59
N GLY A 101 -11.36 13.13 -1.97
CA GLY A 101 -10.60 13.46 -3.17
C GLY A 101 -9.20 12.83 -3.16
N ARG A 102 -8.51 12.91 -2.02
CA ARG A 102 -7.23 12.22 -1.81
C ARG A 102 -7.36 10.70 -1.97
N SER A 103 -8.36 10.08 -1.34
CA SER A 103 -8.59 8.62 -1.42
C SER A 103 -8.88 8.17 -2.86
N LEU A 104 -9.60 8.98 -3.63
CA LEU A 104 -9.85 8.73 -5.05
C LEU A 104 -8.56 8.82 -5.87
N LEU A 105 -7.71 9.83 -5.63
CA LEU A 105 -6.41 9.93 -6.30
C LEU A 105 -5.48 8.75 -5.95
N GLU A 106 -5.50 8.33 -4.68
CA GLU A 106 -4.71 7.20 -4.17
C GLU A 106 -5.22 5.83 -4.61
N SER A 107 -6.43 5.73 -5.19
CA SER A 107 -6.98 4.48 -5.71
C SER A 107 -7.01 4.44 -7.23
N LEU A 108 -7.46 5.51 -7.89
CA LEU A 108 -7.64 5.56 -9.34
C LEU A 108 -6.30 5.54 -10.09
N ILE A 109 -5.35 6.37 -9.68
CA ILE A 109 -4.05 6.46 -10.34
C ILE A 109 -3.29 5.12 -10.27
N PRO A 110 -3.09 4.49 -9.09
CA PRO A 110 -2.42 3.20 -9.05
C PRO A 110 -3.23 2.11 -9.76
N SER A 111 -4.57 2.14 -9.74
CA SER A 111 -5.37 1.20 -10.53
C SER A 111 -5.06 1.30 -12.03
N CYS A 112 -4.98 2.50 -12.58
CA CYS A 112 -4.56 2.69 -13.97
C CYS A 112 -3.11 2.23 -14.21
N LEU A 113 -2.20 2.53 -13.26
CA LEU A 113 -0.79 2.15 -13.40
C LEU A 113 -0.57 0.64 -13.24
N THR A 114 -1.36 -0.08 -12.44
CA THR A 114 -1.23 -1.54 -12.26
C THR A 114 -1.39 -2.31 -13.56
N VAL A 115 -2.22 -1.82 -14.49
CA VAL A 115 -2.37 -2.41 -15.83
C VAL A 115 -1.06 -2.35 -16.62
N LEU A 116 -0.30 -1.26 -16.47
CA LEU A 116 1.00 -1.08 -17.14
C LEU A 116 2.13 -1.79 -16.39
N ILE A 117 2.02 -1.87 -15.06
CA ILE A 117 3.02 -2.48 -14.19
C ILE A 117 2.90 -4.01 -14.21
N GLY A 118 1.75 -4.59 -14.54
CA GLY A 118 1.58 -6.04 -14.67
C GLY A 118 2.64 -6.71 -15.58
N PRO A 119 2.73 -6.33 -16.87
CA PRO A 119 3.75 -6.87 -17.77
C PRO A 119 5.20 -6.58 -17.34
N TRP A 120 5.43 -5.43 -16.69
CA TRP A 120 6.76 -5.05 -16.22
C TRP A 120 7.19 -5.86 -14.99
N SER A 121 6.25 -6.14 -14.07
CA SER A 121 6.47 -6.98 -12.89
C SER A 121 6.83 -8.41 -13.29
N ASP A 122 6.17 -8.95 -14.31
CA ASP A 122 6.45 -10.31 -14.82
C ASP A 122 7.84 -10.40 -15.47
N ALA A 123 8.31 -9.33 -16.11
CA ALA A 123 9.62 -9.30 -16.77
C ALA A 123 10.79 -9.01 -15.81
N ASN A 124 10.60 -8.15 -14.81
CA ASN A 124 11.68 -7.63 -13.95
C ASN A 124 11.72 -8.27 -12.54
N GLY A 125 10.73 -9.10 -12.19
CA GLY A 125 10.59 -9.77 -10.90
C GLY A 125 9.99 -8.89 -9.79
N ARG A 126 9.51 -9.52 -8.71
CA ARG A 126 8.77 -8.87 -7.59
C ARG A 126 9.61 -7.92 -6.72
N LYS A 127 10.94 -8.09 -6.68
CA LYS A 127 11.86 -7.33 -5.79
C LYS A 127 11.99 -5.83 -6.11
N PRO A 128 12.27 -5.41 -7.37
CA PRO A 128 12.39 -3.99 -7.70
C PRO A 128 11.10 -3.20 -7.48
N PHE A 129 9.93 -3.84 -7.66
CA PHE A 129 8.65 -3.20 -7.41
C PHE A 129 8.48 -2.79 -5.94
N MET A 130 8.86 -3.66 -4.99
CA MET A 130 8.81 -3.32 -3.56
C MET A 130 9.72 -2.13 -3.22
N VAL A 131 10.90 -2.02 -3.83
CA VAL A 131 11.84 -0.92 -3.57
C VAL A 131 11.31 0.40 -4.11
N ILE A 132 10.73 0.40 -5.31
CA ILE A 132 10.12 1.60 -5.92
C ILE A 132 8.93 2.07 -5.08
N ALA A 133 8.08 1.14 -4.64
CA ALA A 133 6.94 1.45 -3.78
C ALA A 133 7.41 2.05 -2.44
N LEU A 134 8.41 1.46 -1.80
CA LEU A 134 8.97 2.01 -0.54
C LEU A 134 9.56 3.41 -0.72
N ALA A 135 10.29 3.64 -1.82
CA ALA A 135 10.91 4.92 -2.11
C ALA A 135 9.86 6.02 -2.36
N GLY A 136 8.82 5.71 -3.14
CA GLY A 136 7.72 6.64 -3.41
C GLY A 136 6.92 6.98 -2.16
N MET A 137 6.63 5.98 -1.31
CA MET A 137 5.99 6.25 -0.02
C MET A 137 6.84 7.12 0.89
N SER A 138 8.14 6.85 0.97
CA SER A 138 9.06 7.64 1.82
C SER A 138 9.01 9.11 1.41
N LEU A 139 9.11 9.40 0.10
CA LEU A 139 9.00 10.77 -0.43
C LEU A 139 7.64 11.42 -0.12
N ALA A 140 6.54 10.66 -0.20
CA ALA A 140 5.21 11.15 0.13
C ALA A 140 5.06 11.53 1.61
N TYR A 141 5.53 10.68 2.54
CA TYR A 141 5.48 11.00 3.97
C TYR A 141 6.39 12.16 4.36
N TRP A 142 7.58 12.25 3.75
CA TRP A 142 8.48 13.39 3.93
C TRP A 142 7.82 14.70 3.48
N SER A 143 7.12 14.69 2.34
CA SER A 143 6.42 15.87 1.85
C SER A 143 5.19 16.26 2.69
N TRP A 144 4.43 15.29 3.22
CA TRP A 144 3.39 15.60 4.23
C TRP A 144 3.96 16.20 5.51
N GLY A 145 5.06 15.64 6.02
CA GLY A 145 5.73 16.20 7.20
C GLY A 145 6.17 17.64 6.98
N PHE A 146 6.75 17.92 5.81
CA PHE A 146 7.14 19.28 5.44
C PHE A 146 5.94 20.23 5.33
N LEU A 147 4.84 19.79 4.70
CA LEU A 147 3.59 20.56 4.63
C LEU A 147 2.96 20.81 6.00
N ALA A 148 3.05 19.84 6.90
CA ALA A 148 2.52 19.95 8.26
C ALA A 148 3.23 21.06 9.06
N LEU A 149 4.53 21.27 8.82
CA LEU A 149 5.32 22.34 9.44
C LEU A 149 4.98 23.75 8.92
N LEU A 150 4.35 23.87 7.75
CA LEU A 150 3.98 25.15 7.15
C LEU A 150 2.60 25.63 7.65
N PRO A 151 2.50 26.70 8.46
CA PRO A 151 1.27 27.08 9.16
C PRO A 151 0.19 27.74 8.28
N ASN A 152 0.53 28.23 7.08
CA ASN A 152 -0.38 29.02 6.22
C ASN A 152 -0.60 28.38 4.84
N THR A 153 -0.56 27.05 4.76
CA THR A 153 -0.73 26.34 3.49
C THR A 153 -2.18 25.90 3.33
N ASN A 154 -2.76 26.27 2.19
CA ASN A 154 -4.13 25.91 1.82
C ASN A 154 -4.34 24.37 1.91
N PRO A 155 -5.46 23.91 2.49
CA PRO A 155 -5.70 22.48 2.75
C PRO A 155 -5.70 21.64 1.46
N PHE A 156 -6.02 22.21 0.30
CA PHE A 156 -5.96 21.51 -0.99
C PHE A 156 -4.53 21.10 -1.40
N ILE A 157 -3.49 21.74 -0.85
CA ILE A 157 -2.09 21.40 -1.16
C ILE A 157 -1.71 20.05 -0.54
N PHE A 158 -2.45 19.54 0.47
CA PHE A 158 -2.27 18.17 0.98
C PHE A 158 -2.58 17.07 -0.05
N LEU A 159 -3.24 17.40 -1.17
CA LEU A 159 -3.45 16.46 -2.29
C LEU A 159 -2.20 16.30 -3.17
N LEU A 160 -1.29 17.28 -3.23
CA LEU A 160 -0.10 17.18 -4.08
C LEU A 160 0.82 16.00 -3.70
N PRO A 161 1.13 15.77 -2.41
CA PRO A 161 1.93 14.62 -1.98
C PRO A 161 1.31 13.26 -2.29
N SER A 162 -0.02 13.19 -2.48
CA SER A 162 -0.70 11.95 -2.86
C SER A 162 -0.37 11.53 -4.29
N ILE A 163 0.04 12.45 -5.17
CA ILE A 163 0.41 12.13 -6.57
C ILE A 163 1.63 11.20 -6.65
N PRO A 164 2.80 11.51 -6.04
CA PRO A 164 3.94 10.60 -6.05
C PRO A 164 3.66 9.30 -5.29
N LEU A 165 2.83 9.34 -4.23
CA LEU A 165 2.38 8.14 -3.53
C LEU A 165 1.60 7.20 -4.46
N SER A 166 0.60 7.75 -5.16
CA SER A 166 -0.20 7.05 -6.16
C SER A 166 0.65 6.50 -7.31
N GLY A 167 1.64 7.27 -7.77
CA GLY A 167 2.56 6.87 -8.84
C GLY A 167 3.41 5.65 -8.48
N SER A 168 3.69 5.45 -7.19
CA SER A 168 4.52 4.35 -6.70
C SER A 168 3.78 3.03 -6.46
N GLY A 169 2.46 3.00 -6.71
CA GLY A 169 1.59 1.84 -6.47
C GLY A 169 0.76 1.94 -5.19
N GLY A 170 1.02 2.93 -4.34
CA GLY A 170 0.26 3.20 -3.11
C GLY A 170 0.53 2.20 -1.97
N SER A 171 0.02 2.55 -0.78
CA SER A 171 0.17 1.72 0.42
C SER A 171 -0.55 0.36 0.30
N TRP A 172 -1.66 0.31 -0.44
CA TRP A 172 -2.44 -0.92 -0.64
C TRP A 172 -1.68 -1.98 -1.44
N ALA A 173 -0.90 -1.58 -2.44
CA ALA A 173 -0.09 -2.53 -3.21
C ALA A 173 0.97 -3.21 -2.33
N LEU A 174 1.56 -2.50 -1.36
CA LEU A 174 2.50 -3.09 -0.42
C LEU A 174 1.83 -4.06 0.55
N TYR A 175 0.62 -3.75 1.02
CA TYR A 175 -0.17 -4.71 1.79
C TYR A 175 -0.42 -5.97 0.98
N MET A 176 -0.96 -5.85 -0.23
CA MET A 176 -1.22 -7.01 -1.11
C MET A 176 0.06 -7.82 -1.40
N LEU A 177 1.17 -7.17 -1.70
CA LEU A 177 2.44 -7.86 -1.93
C LEU A 177 2.96 -8.58 -0.67
N SER A 178 2.80 -7.97 0.51
CA SER A 178 3.17 -8.58 1.78
C SER A 178 2.28 -9.78 2.12
N TYR A 179 0.98 -9.69 1.86
CA TYR A 179 0.02 -10.79 1.99
C TYR A 179 0.40 -11.96 1.08
N CYS A 180 0.72 -11.68 -0.19
CA CYS A 180 1.21 -12.70 -1.13
C CYS A 180 2.53 -13.30 -0.66
N TYR A 181 3.49 -12.49 -0.19
CA TYR A 181 4.78 -12.98 0.28
C TYR A 181 4.64 -13.91 1.51
N ILE A 182 3.80 -13.54 2.48
CA ILE A 182 3.56 -14.37 3.66
C ILE A 182 2.87 -15.67 3.23
N SER A 183 1.84 -15.58 2.39
CA SER A 183 1.13 -16.73 1.81
C SER A 183 2.08 -17.73 1.13
N ASP A 184 3.08 -17.22 0.39
CA ASP A 184 4.01 -18.05 -0.38
C ASP A 184 5.08 -18.72 0.51
N VAL A 185 5.34 -18.18 1.71
CA VAL A 185 6.40 -18.65 2.63
C VAL A 185 5.85 -19.41 3.84
N THR A 186 4.56 -19.27 4.17
CA THR A 186 3.95 -19.98 5.32
C THR A 186 3.32 -21.31 4.93
N GLU A 187 3.51 -22.31 5.80
CA GLU A 187 2.77 -23.57 5.76
C GLU A 187 1.26 -23.34 5.99
N GLU A 188 0.42 -24.15 5.34
CA GLU A 188 -1.04 -23.97 5.33
C GLU A 188 -1.67 -23.85 6.73
N GLN A 189 -1.15 -24.57 7.72
CA GLN A 189 -1.73 -24.59 9.06
C GLN A 189 -1.47 -23.31 9.88
N ALA A 190 -0.36 -22.62 9.62
CA ALA A 190 0.01 -21.39 10.34
C ALA A 190 -0.38 -20.11 9.58
N ARG A 191 -0.70 -20.22 8.30
CA ARG A 191 -0.99 -19.10 7.40
C ARG A 191 -2.08 -18.17 7.95
N SER A 192 -3.21 -18.72 8.41
CA SER A 192 -4.33 -17.91 8.91
C SER A 192 -3.95 -17.05 10.12
N TYR A 193 -3.18 -17.62 11.06
CA TYR A 193 -2.71 -16.89 12.24
C TYR A 193 -1.69 -15.82 11.89
N ARG A 194 -0.77 -16.11 10.95
CA ARG A 194 0.24 -15.17 10.49
C ARG A 194 -0.36 -14.00 9.72
N LEU A 195 -1.38 -14.27 8.91
CA LEU A 195 -2.14 -13.23 8.22
C LEU A 195 -2.96 -12.37 9.19
N ALA A 196 -3.45 -12.94 10.29
CA ALA A 196 -4.21 -12.20 11.30
C ALA A 196 -3.35 -11.27 12.18
N VAL A 197 -2.03 -11.49 12.22
CA VAL A 197 -1.09 -10.61 12.95
C VAL A 197 -0.72 -9.35 12.15
N LEU A 198 -0.90 -9.39 10.82
CA LEU A 198 -0.62 -8.27 9.92
C LEU A 198 -1.77 -7.24 9.93
#